data_AF-A0A536BDL9-F1
#
_entry.id   AF-A0A536BDL9-F1
#
_cell.length_a   1.000
_cell.length_b   1.000
_cell.length_c   1.000
_cell.angle_alpha   90.00
_cell.angle_beta   90.00
_cell.angle_gamma   90.00
#
_symmetry.space_group_name_H-M   'P 1'
#
loop_
_entity.id
_entity.type
_entity.pdbx_description
1 polymer ?
#
loop_
_entity_poly.entity_id
_entity_poly.type
_entity_poly.pdbx_seq_one_letter_code
_entity_poly.pdbx_strand_id
1 'polypeptide(L)'
;YPTDGGRFTVDVANFGLRPTTESDLAFGSGPNRRSVVEMGPTGPVRAKNVIPGGEDGVVGHPHYGDQINDWLADQTHDTLLATADVVNDAQTRANFPTLRCTDSGVGRCIPGKGNRTTECTSEFFVNAPVDALAIRMATLTIADGSSADFDGAANGSCVVQLMVCINNNDPRLTDAGGAQCQSPDVATYQLKRPLPDVGRAEDKVNAAAILATLSSLGSSSADGSHTSTLTFTPAVTAQDSCVDTYVVIPIHNGHPTRKFFKSIVTQTNGGRDADSLRIICTP
;
A
#
# COMPACT_ATOMS: atom_id res chain seq x y z
N TYR A 1 39.66 9.79 3.64
CA TYR A 1 40.38 9.52 2.39
C TYR A 1 40.43 10.79 1.57
N PRO A 2 41.58 11.15 0.98
CA PRO A 2 41.60 12.13 -0.11
C PRO A 2 40.75 11.58 -1.26
N THR A 3 40.00 12.45 -1.91
CA THR A 3 39.16 12.15 -3.08
C THR A 3 39.44 13.25 -4.10
N ASP A 4 39.31 12.89 -5.37
CA ASP A 4 39.31 13.85 -6.45
C ASP A 4 38.03 14.72 -6.38
N GLY A 5 37.93 15.69 -7.27
CA GLY A 5 36.86 16.67 -7.24
C GLY A 5 37.15 17.87 -6.34
N GLY A 6 36.20 18.79 -6.28
CA GLY A 6 36.40 20.03 -5.53
C GLY A 6 35.44 21.14 -5.96
N ARG A 7 35.57 22.28 -5.29
CA ARG A 7 34.76 23.44 -5.61
C ARG A 7 35.02 23.88 -7.05
N PHE A 8 33.95 24.24 -7.77
CA PHE A 8 33.99 24.68 -9.17
C PHE A 8 34.40 23.59 -10.19
N THR A 9 34.34 22.32 -9.81
CA THR A 9 34.50 21.19 -10.74
C THR A 9 33.15 20.52 -11.02
N VAL A 10 33.09 19.64 -12.01
CA VAL A 10 31.89 18.83 -12.30
C VAL A 10 31.61 17.83 -11.19
N ASP A 11 32.67 17.17 -10.68
CA ASP A 11 32.59 16.39 -9.46
C ASP A 11 32.67 17.31 -8.23
N VAL A 12 31.56 17.99 -7.99
CA VAL A 12 31.52 19.08 -7.02
C VAL A 12 31.70 18.57 -5.60
N ALA A 13 32.71 19.09 -4.91
CA ALA A 13 32.88 18.86 -3.50
C ALA A 13 33.12 20.19 -2.78
N ASN A 14 32.08 20.67 -2.09
CA ASN A 14 32.10 21.99 -1.47
C ASN A 14 32.71 21.92 -0.07
N PHE A 15 33.83 22.62 0.12
CA PHE A 15 34.48 22.86 1.40
C PHE A 15 34.61 24.38 1.68
N GLY A 16 35.02 24.76 2.88
CA GLY A 16 35.17 26.16 3.28
C GLY A 16 36.33 26.87 2.57
N LEU A 17 36.12 28.09 2.05
CA LEU A 17 37.19 28.87 1.39
C LEU A 17 38.18 29.54 2.34
N ARG A 18 37.83 29.59 3.64
CA ARG A 18 38.64 30.23 4.68
C ARG A 18 38.76 29.27 5.85
N PRO A 19 39.42 28.11 5.65
CA PRO A 19 39.55 27.12 6.71
C PRO A 19 40.40 27.67 7.84
N THR A 20 39.88 27.56 9.06
CA THR A 20 40.56 27.87 10.32
C THR A 20 40.90 26.60 11.11
N THR A 21 40.31 25.47 10.73
CA THR A 21 40.52 24.13 11.28
C THR A 21 40.64 23.10 10.15
N GLU A 22 41.19 21.93 10.43
CA GLU A 22 41.26 20.82 9.46
C GLU A 22 39.87 20.35 9.00
N SER A 23 38.86 20.41 9.87
CA SER A 23 37.48 20.07 9.53
C SER A 23 36.84 21.03 8.54
N ASP A 24 37.34 22.26 8.38
CA ASP A 24 36.80 23.23 7.41
C ASP A 24 37.11 22.84 5.95
N LEU A 25 38.03 21.88 5.76
CA LEU A 25 38.32 21.25 4.48
C LEU A 25 37.46 20.00 4.20
N ALA A 26 36.65 19.57 5.17
CA ALA A 26 35.69 18.50 4.95
C ALA A 26 34.56 18.96 4.02
N PHE A 27 33.94 18.01 3.33
CA PHE A 27 32.83 18.29 2.44
C PHE A 27 31.59 18.69 3.25
N GLY A 28 31.09 19.89 3.00
CA GLY A 28 29.80 20.38 3.51
C GLY A 28 28.64 20.09 2.57
N SER A 29 28.89 19.84 1.28
CA SER A 29 27.90 19.37 0.29
C SER A 29 28.58 18.79 -0.96
N GLY A 30 27.84 17.95 -1.69
CA GLY A 30 28.26 17.31 -2.93
C GLY A 30 27.14 16.46 -3.53
N PRO A 31 27.42 15.63 -4.54
CA PRO A 31 26.44 14.71 -5.12
C PRO A 31 25.90 13.73 -4.09
N ASN A 32 24.58 13.72 -3.89
CA ASN A 32 23.91 12.70 -3.09
C ASN A 32 23.76 11.36 -3.83
N ARG A 33 24.10 11.32 -5.12
CA ARG A 33 24.08 10.14 -5.98
C ARG A 33 24.87 10.42 -7.26
N ARG A 34 25.63 9.45 -7.77
CA ARG A 34 26.20 9.49 -9.13
C ARG A 34 25.67 8.30 -9.92
N SER A 35 24.97 8.56 -11.03
CA SER A 35 24.33 7.52 -11.82
C SER A 35 24.48 7.76 -13.32
N VAL A 36 24.63 6.69 -14.08
CA VAL A 36 24.59 6.72 -15.55
C VAL A 36 23.67 5.63 -16.07
N VAL A 37 22.87 5.96 -17.08
CA VAL A 37 21.91 5.04 -17.69
C VAL A 37 22.13 5.04 -19.21
N GLU A 38 22.39 3.87 -19.75
CA GLU A 38 22.45 3.63 -21.18
C GLU A 38 21.08 3.11 -21.66
N MET A 39 20.46 3.87 -22.56
CA MET A 39 19.22 3.49 -23.24
C MET A 39 19.54 3.15 -24.70
N GLY A 40 19.34 1.89 -25.09
CA GLY A 40 19.41 1.47 -26.48
C GLY A 40 18.05 1.55 -27.19
N PRO A 41 18.01 1.63 -28.53
CA PRO A 41 16.75 1.57 -29.29
C PRO A 41 16.04 0.21 -29.16
N THR A 42 16.80 -0.83 -28.77
CA THR A 42 16.32 -2.18 -28.47
C THR A 42 17.24 -2.81 -27.41
N GLY A 43 16.70 -3.62 -26.49
CA GLY A 43 17.47 -4.34 -25.47
C GLY A 43 17.25 -3.82 -24.04
N PRO A 44 17.86 -4.48 -23.03
CA PRO A 44 17.70 -4.10 -21.63
C PRO A 44 18.43 -2.78 -21.32
N VAL A 45 17.81 -1.95 -20.49
CA VAL A 45 18.44 -0.74 -19.96
C VAL A 45 19.60 -1.13 -19.05
N ARG A 46 20.77 -0.54 -19.27
CA ARG A 46 21.94 -0.72 -18.40
C ARG A 46 22.13 0.51 -17.54
N ALA A 47 22.32 0.31 -16.25
CA ALA A 47 22.48 1.40 -15.31
C ALA A 47 23.62 1.11 -14.34
N LYS A 48 24.33 2.17 -13.95
CA LYS A 48 25.33 2.18 -12.89
C LYS A 48 24.95 3.25 -11.87
N ASN A 49 25.23 3.01 -10.60
CA ASN A 49 24.94 3.94 -9.51
C ASN A 49 25.99 3.86 -8.40
N VAL A 50 26.06 4.90 -7.58
CA VAL A 50 26.72 4.92 -6.28
C VAL A 50 26.15 6.06 -5.42
N ILE A 51 26.05 5.86 -4.10
CA ILE A 51 25.63 6.88 -3.12
C ILE A 51 26.70 7.12 -2.03
N PRO A 52 26.75 8.32 -1.43
CA PRO A 52 27.70 8.66 -0.37
C PRO A 52 27.30 7.99 0.96
N GLY A 53 27.61 6.69 1.10
CA GLY A 53 27.26 5.89 2.27
C GLY A 53 26.83 4.49 1.87
N GLY A 54 25.58 4.14 2.16
CA GLY A 54 24.93 2.91 1.75
C GLY A 54 23.42 3.05 1.91
N GLU A 55 22.65 2.05 1.49
CA GLU A 55 21.19 2.12 1.43
C GLU A 55 20.52 2.04 2.82
N ASP A 56 21.25 1.61 3.85
CA ASP A 56 20.74 1.51 5.23
C ASP A 56 21.07 2.77 6.04
N GLY A 57 20.05 3.37 6.68
CA GLY A 57 20.22 4.53 7.54
C GLY A 57 20.72 4.23 8.95
N VAL A 58 20.87 2.96 9.34
CA VAL A 58 21.21 2.56 10.71
C VAL A 58 22.72 2.34 10.87
N VAL A 59 23.36 3.16 11.71
CA VAL A 59 24.79 3.06 12.02
C VAL A 59 25.16 1.67 12.55
N GLY A 60 26.19 1.05 11.96
CA GLY A 60 26.68 -0.26 12.33
C GLY A 60 26.04 -1.43 11.57
N HIS A 61 25.01 -1.18 10.77
CA HIS A 61 24.49 -2.17 9.83
C HIS A 61 25.44 -2.36 8.63
N PRO A 62 25.42 -3.55 7.98
CA PRO A 62 26.35 -3.86 6.88
C PRO A 62 26.28 -2.88 5.71
N HIS A 63 25.10 -2.34 5.41
CA HIS A 63 24.84 -1.47 4.26
C HIS A 63 24.72 0.02 4.63
N TYR A 64 25.27 0.44 5.78
CA TYR A 64 25.26 1.85 6.20
C TYR A 64 26.28 2.72 5.44
N GLY A 65 27.42 2.15 5.10
CA GLY A 65 28.56 2.87 4.55
C GLY A 65 29.39 2.04 3.57
N ASP A 66 28.80 1.02 2.97
CA ASP A 66 29.50 0.07 2.10
C ASP A 66 29.90 0.65 0.74
N GLN A 67 29.19 1.67 0.25
CA GLN A 67 29.48 2.34 -1.02
C GLN A 67 30.40 3.56 -0.89
N ILE A 68 30.76 4.00 0.33
CA ILE A 68 31.50 5.26 0.53
C ILE A 68 32.86 5.28 -0.17
N ASN A 69 33.55 4.13 -0.23
CA ASN A 69 34.86 4.06 -0.87
C ASN A 69 34.74 4.16 -2.39
N ASP A 70 33.72 3.54 -2.98
CA ASP A 70 33.43 3.66 -4.41
C ASP A 70 33.02 5.10 -4.74
N TRP A 71 32.20 5.71 -3.89
CA TRP A 71 31.79 7.11 -4.04
C TRP A 71 32.98 8.07 -3.96
N LEU A 72 33.93 7.86 -3.05
CA LEU A 72 35.14 8.69 -2.93
C LEU A 72 36.16 8.45 -4.05
N ALA A 73 36.00 7.37 -4.83
CA ALA A 73 36.90 7.01 -5.92
C ALA A 73 36.26 7.21 -7.31
N ASP A 74 35.09 7.85 -7.38
CA ASP A 74 34.26 7.96 -8.59
C ASP A 74 34.00 6.61 -9.29
N GLN A 75 33.90 5.55 -8.48
CA GLN A 75 33.53 4.21 -8.93
C GLN A 75 32.02 4.00 -8.75
N THR A 76 31.49 3.05 -9.51
CA THR A 76 30.06 2.73 -9.52
C THR A 76 29.84 1.23 -9.53
N HIS A 77 28.72 0.78 -8.98
CA HIS A 77 28.26 -0.60 -9.09
C HIS A 77 27.11 -0.73 -10.09
N ASP A 78 26.81 -1.97 -10.49
CA ASP A 78 25.66 -2.26 -11.35
C ASP A 78 24.34 -1.92 -10.66
N THR A 79 23.43 -1.32 -11.41
CA THR A 79 22.04 -1.09 -11.01
C THR A 79 21.16 -1.99 -11.86
N LEU A 80 20.74 -3.11 -11.27
CA LEU A 80 19.92 -4.10 -11.94
C LEU A 80 18.47 -3.60 -12.03
N LEU A 81 17.98 -3.43 -13.26
CA LEU A 81 16.64 -2.91 -13.52
C LEU A 81 15.67 -4.00 -13.98
N ALA A 82 16.16 -5.04 -14.67
CA ALA A 82 15.33 -6.15 -15.09
C ALA A 82 15.00 -7.05 -13.89
N THR A 83 13.72 -7.42 -13.73
CA THR A 83 13.26 -8.27 -12.62
C THR A 83 14.05 -9.57 -12.52
N ALA A 84 14.41 -10.18 -13.65
CA ALA A 84 15.19 -11.42 -13.67
C ALA A 84 16.60 -11.22 -13.07
N ASP A 85 17.27 -10.12 -13.38
CA ASP A 85 18.62 -9.84 -12.88
C ASP A 85 18.59 -9.53 -11.38
N VAL A 86 17.64 -8.69 -10.94
CA VAL A 86 17.40 -8.41 -9.51
C VAL A 86 17.13 -9.70 -8.74
N VAL A 87 16.37 -10.62 -9.32
CA VAL A 87 16.06 -11.91 -8.71
C VAL A 87 17.31 -12.79 -8.60
N ASN A 88 18.16 -12.81 -9.62
CA ASN A 88 19.37 -13.63 -9.62
C ASN A 88 20.44 -13.11 -8.64
N ASP A 89 20.53 -11.80 -8.45
CA ASP A 89 21.56 -11.15 -7.60
C ASP A 89 21.10 -10.85 -6.15
N ALA A 90 19.85 -11.16 -5.82
CA ALA A 90 19.27 -10.85 -4.52
C ALA A 90 20.08 -11.45 -3.34
N GLN A 91 20.67 -10.58 -2.51
CA GLN A 91 21.41 -10.99 -1.31
C GLN A 91 20.50 -11.52 -0.20
N THR A 92 19.33 -10.90 -0.03
CA THR A 92 18.28 -11.34 0.88
C THR A 92 16.91 -11.15 0.26
N ARG A 93 15.92 -11.89 0.76
CA ARG A 93 14.52 -11.76 0.35
C ARG A 93 13.66 -11.68 1.59
N ALA A 94 12.88 -10.62 1.69
CA ALA A 94 11.81 -10.51 2.66
C ALA A 94 10.48 -10.77 1.95
N ASN A 95 9.71 -11.71 2.48
CA ASN A 95 8.31 -11.85 2.08
C ASN A 95 7.51 -10.88 2.95
N PHE A 96 6.91 -9.87 2.31
CA PHE A 96 5.85 -9.13 2.98
C PHE A 96 4.63 -10.05 3.08
N PRO A 97 4.05 -10.24 4.28
CA PRO A 97 2.92 -11.15 4.43
C PRO A 97 1.79 -10.68 3.51
N THR A 98 1.36 -11.57 2.61
CA THR A 98 0.14 -11.35 1.84
C THR A 98 -1.00 -11.28 2.84
N LEU A 99 -1.57 -10.10 3.01
CA LEU A 99 -2.75 -9.90 3.85
C LEU A 99 -3.91 -10.67 3.23
N ARG A 100 -4.49 -11.57 4.02
CA ARG A 100 -5.65 -12.41 3.70
C ARG A 100 -6.53 -12.46 4.94
N CYS A 101 -7.82 -12.77 4.77
CA CYS A 101 -8.73 -12.90 5.90
C CYS A 101 -8.81 -14.32 6.46
N THR A 102 -7.68 -15.04 6.49
CA THR A 102 -7.61 -16.43 6.94
C THR A 102 -7.19 -16.56 8.42
N ASP A 103 -7.22 -15.46 9.17
CA ASP A 103 -6.84 -15.45 10.59
C ASP A 103 -7.92 -16.15 11.44
N SER A 104 -7.55 -17.19 12.20
CA SER A 104 -8.49 -17.98 13.02
C SER A 104 -8.84 -17.37 14.39
N GLY A 105 -8.19 -16.27 14.78
CA GLY A 105 -8.41 -15.56 16.05
C GLY A 105 -9.44 -14.43 15.94
N VAL A 106 -9.24 -13.34 16.69
CA VAL A 106 -9.98 -12.08 16.46
C VAL A 106 -9.82 -11.64 15.00
N GLY A 107 -8.67 -11.97 14.40
CA GLY A 107 -8.34 -11.67 13.02
C GLY A 107 -8.22 -10.18 12.77
N ARG A 108 -8.08 -9.81 11.51
CA ARG A 108 -7.95 -8.42 11.09
C ARG A 108 -9.05 -7.98 10.14
N CYS A 109 -9.59 -8.91 9.36
CA CYS A 109 -10.73 -8.63 8.50
C CYS A 109 -12.00 -8.44 9.31
N ILE A 110 -12.88 -7.63 8.76
CA ILE A 110 -14.14 -7.21 9.34
C ILE A 110 -15.22 -8.04 8.66
N PRO A 111 -15.78 -9.04 9.36
CA PRO A 111 -16.86 -9.81 8.78
C PRO A 111 -18.10 -8.93 8.65
N GLY A 112 -18.96 -9.30 7.72
CA GLY A 112 -20.33 -8.79 7.63
C GLY A 112 -21.11 -8.95 8.95
N LYS A 113 -22.30 -8.32 8.99
CA LYS A 113 -23.15 -8.28 10.20
C LYS A 113 -24.46 -9.08 10.10
N GLY A 114 -24.76 -9.66 8.97
CA GLY A 114 -25.84 -10.58 8.71
C GLY A 114 -25.45 -12.04 9.00
N ASN A 115 -25.86 -12.94 8.13
CA ASN A 115 -25.81 -14.37 8.40
C ASN A 115 -24.40 -14.94 8.14
N ARG A 116 -23.78 -15.49 9.17
CA ARG A 116 -22.43 -16.08 9.14
C ARG A 116 -22.25 -17.17 8.08
N THR A 117 -23.33 -17.78 7.60
CA THR A 117 -23.29 -18.82 6.55
C THR A 117 -23.31 -18.26 5.13
N THR A 118 -23.50 -16.96 4.95
CA THR A 118 -23.62 -16.30 3.63
C THR A 118 -22.74 -15.05 3.49
N GLU A 119 -22.04 -14.64 4.55
CA GLU A 119 -21.25 -13.40 4.61
C GLU A 119 -19.73 -13.62 4.53
N CYS A 120 -19.30 -14.68 3.84
CA CYS A 120 -17.89 -14.94 3.55
C CYS A 120 -17.48 -14.52 2.13
N THR A 121 -18.37 -13.89 1.37
CA THR A 121 -18.08 -13.55 -0.03
C THR A 121 -17.17 -12.34 -0.12
N SER A 122 -17.32 -11.37 0.78
CA SER A 122 -16.38 -10.26 0.91
C SER A 122 -16.09 -9.91 2.36
N GLU A 123 -14.94 -9.27 2.57
CA GLU A 123 -14.60 -8.65 3.84
C GLU A 123 -13.73 -7.42 3.60
N PHE A 124 -13.81 -6.45 4.53
CA PHE A 124 -12.90 -5.32 4.56
C PHE A 124 -11.77 -5.55 5.56
N PHE A 125 -10.57 -5.04 5.26
CA PHE A 125 -9.47 -4.91 6.20
C PHE A 125 -8.93 -3.48 6.17
N VAL A 126 -8.50 -2.96 7.31
CA VAL A 126 -7.82 -1.67 7.41
C VAL A 126 -6.50 -1.90 8.11
N ASN A 127 -5.40 -1.43 7.51
CA ASN A 127 -4.09 -1.53 8.12
C ASN A 127 -3.93 -0.53 9.26
N ALA A 128 -4.55 -0.84 10.40
CA ALA A 128 -4.46 -0.09 11.64
C ALA A 128 -4.53 -1.07 12.83
N PRO A 129 -4.02 -0.68 14.00
CA PRO A 129 -4.28 -1.41 15.23
C PRO A 129 -5.79 -1.46 15.49
N VAL A 130 -6.37 -2.66 15.45
CA VAL A 130 -7.79 -2.89 15.72
C VAL A 130 -7.97 -3.88 16.86
N ASP A 131 -8.94 -3.59 17.72
CA ASP A 131 -9.36 -4.52 18.77
C ASP A 131 -10.58 -5.34 18.33
N ALA A 132 -10.92 -6.35 19.12
CA ALA A 132 -12.07 -7.21 18.85
C ALA A 132 -13.41 -6.46 18.79
N LEU A 133 -13.52 -5.34 19.53
CA LEU A 133 -14.73 -4.53 19.55
C LEU A 133 -14.88 -3.74 18.24
N ALA A 134 -13.81 -3.14 17.75
CA ALA A 134 -13.75 -2.43 16.47
C ALA A 134 -14.13 -3.33 15.31
N ILE A 135 -13.60 -4.56 15.28
CA ILE A 135 -13.93 -5.59 14.28
C ILE A 135 -15.40 -5.97 14.38
N ARG A 136 -15.90 -6.33 15.57
CA ARG A 136 -17.32 -6.69 15.77
C ARG A 136 -18.27 -5.55 15.40
N MET A 137 -17.87 -4.31 15.66
CA MET A 137 -18.67 -3.13 15.35
C MET A 137 -18.50 -2.65 13.91
N ALA A 138 -17.56 -3.23 13.16
CA ALA A 138 -17.10 -2.74 11.86
C ALA A 138 -16.85 -1.23 11.89
N THR A 139 -16.26 -0.75 12.99
CA THR A 139 -16.01 0.67 13.24
C THR A 139 -14.60 0.87 13.75
N LEU A 140 -13.82 1.62 12.99
CA LEU A 140 -12.44 1.95 13.32
C LEU A 140 -12.30 3.45 13.53
N THR A 141 -11.45 3.82 14.48
CA THR A 141 -11.11 5.22 14.76
C THR A 141 -9.61 5.39 14.52
N ILE A 142 -9.25 6.35 13.70
CA ILE A 142 -7.88 6.70 13.35
C ILE A 142 -7.69 8.17 13.71
N ALA A 143 -6.59 8.49 14.39
CA ALA A 143 -6.22 9.87 14.70
C ALA A 143 -5.24 10.39 13.64
N ASP A 144 -5.46 11.61 13.17
CA ASP A 144 -4.62 12.35 12.23
C ASP A 144 -3.19 12.48 12.79
N GLY A 145 -2.20 12.04 12.01
CA GLY A 145 -0.79 11.98 12.43
C GLY A 145 -0.42 10.84 13.38
N SER A 146 -1.31 9.89 13.65
CA SER A 146 -0.98 8.69 14.43
C SER A 146 -0.26 7.64 13.59
N SER A 147 0.28 6.58 14.20
CA SER A 147 0.84 5.44 13.46
C SER A 147 -0.19 4.63 12.67
N ALA A 148 -1.48 4.84 12.93
CA ALA A 148 -2.58 4.26 12.16
C ALA A 148 -3.00 5.15 10.97
N ASP A 149 -2.51 6.38 10.93
CA ASP A 149 -2.59 7.28 9.79
C ASP A 149 -1.41 6.98 8.87
N PHE A 150 -1.70 6.52 7.66
CA PHE A 150 -0.68 5.90 6.81
C PHE A 150 0.42 6.89 6.39
N ASP A 151 0.10 8.18 6.24
CA ASP A 151 1.09 9.21 5.96
C ASP A 151 1.79 9.77 7.22
N GLY A 152 1.27 9.41 8.40
CA GLY A 152 1.77 9.84 9.71
C GLY A 152 1.76 11.36 9.91
N ALA A 153 1.04 12.13 9.08
CA ALA A 153 1.07 13.57 9.09
C ALA A 153 -0.20 14.15 9.72
N ALA A 154 -0.06 14.96 10.77
CA ALA A 154 -1.18 15.71 11.35
C ALA A 154 -1.57 16.90 10.42
N ASN A 155 -2.24 16.59 9.31
CA ASN A 155 -2.51 17.52 8.21
C ASN A 155 -4.01 17.83 8.05
N GLY A 156 -4.83 17.35 8.99
CA GLY A 156 -6.28 17.48 8.96
C GLY A 156 -6.97 16.41 8.12
N SER A 157 -6.30 15.29 7.79
CA SER A 157 -6.88 14.18 7.02
C SER A 157 -6.19 12.87 7.36
N CYS A 158 -6.98 11.83 7.66
CA CYS A 158 -6.44 10.49 7.80
C CYS A 158 -6.32 9.83 6.42
N VAL A 159 -5.13 9.33 6.09
CA VAL A 159 -4.87 8.42 4.96
C VAL A 159 -4.93 7.00 5.46
N VAL A 160 -5.77 6.18 4.84
CA VAL A 160 -6.05 4.83 5.33
C VAL A 160 -5.78 3.81 4.23
N GLN A 161 -4.92 2.84 4.50
CA GLN A 161 -4.78 1.66 3.64
C GLN A 161 -5.97 0.73 3.88
N LEU A 162 -6.87 0.70 2.91
CA LEU A 162 -8.08 -0.10 2.88
C LEU A 162 -7.88 -1.30 1.96
N MET A 163 -8.14 -2.48 2.47
CA MET A 163 -8.17 -3.73 1.73
C MET A 163 -9.60 -4.24 1.58
N VAL A 164 -9.86 -4.83 0.42
CA VAL A 164 -11.09 -5.54 0.10
C VAL A 164 -10.70 -6.94 -0.35
N CYS A 165 -11.18 -7.95 0.37
CA CYS A 165 -11.05 -9.35 -0.02
C CYS A 165 -12.38 -9.83 -0.58
N ILE A 166 -12.35 -10.56 -1.68
CA ILE A 166 -13.52 -11.18 -2.30
C ILE A 166 -13.28 -12.67 -2.53
N ASN A 167 -14.37 -13.43 -2.62
CA ASN A 167 -14.36 -14.88 -2.65
C ASN A 167 -13.48 -15.44 -1.52
N ASN A 168 -13.78 -15.01 -0.31
CA ASN A 168 -12.87 -15.10 0.83
C ASN A 168 -13.17 -16.33 1.71
N ASN A 169 -12.14 -16.91 2.32
CA ASN A 169 -12.30 -18.02 3.25
C ASN A 169 -11.95 -17.61 4.68
N ASP A 170 -12.90 -16.96 5.36
CA ASP A 170 -12.75 -16.59 6.78
C ASP A 170 -13.08 -17.79 7.69
N PRO A 171 -12.09 -18.37 8.38
CA PRO A 171 -12.32 -19.50 9.28
C PRO A 171 -13.18 -19.15 10.49
N ARG A 172 -13.38 -17.86 10.80
CA ARG A 172 -14.25 -17.40 11.88
C ARG A 172 -15.73 -17.58 11.49
N LEU A 173 -16.07 -17.51 10.20
CA LEU A 173 -17.44 -17.56 9.72
C LEU A 173 -17.93 -19.00 9.56
N THR A 174 -18.38 -19.57 10.67
CA THR A 174 -19.00 -20.90 10.70
C THR A 174 -20.49 -20.81 10.99
N ASP A 175 -21.24 -21.81 10.50
CA ASP A 175 -22.60 -22.08 10.92
C ASP A 175 -22.66 -22.64 12.36
N ALA A 176 -23.88 -22.91 12.85
CA ALA A 176 -24.08 -23.48 14.19
C ALA A 176 -23.56 -24.94 14.33
N GLY A 177 -23.39 -25.64 13.21
CA GLY A 177 -22.81 -27.00 13.14
C GLY A 177 -21.29 -27.02 12.99
N GLY A 178 -20.64 -25.85 12.89
CA GLY A 178 -19.20 -25.70 12.70
C GLY A 178 -18.74 -25.81 11.24
N ALA A 179 -19.64 -25.87 10.27
CA ALA A 179 -19.27 -25.82 8.85
C ALA A 179 -18.85 -24.40 8.48
N GLN A 180 -17.73 -24.26 7.79
CA GLN A 180 -17.24 -22.98 7.30
C GLN A 180 -18.15 -22.44 6.20
N CYS A 181 -18.39 -21.13 6.22
CA CYS A 181 -19.00 -20.42 5.11
C CYS A 181 -18.12 -20.60 3.87
N GLN A 182 -18.75 -20.85 2.73
CA GLN A 182 -18.05 -21.02 1.45
C GLN A 182 -18.71 -20.12 0.40
N SER A 183 -17.88 -19.37 -0.31
CA SER A 183 -18.25 -18.64 -1.52
C SER A 183 -17.70 -19.42 -2.73
N PRO A 184 -18.53 -19.73 -3.76
CA PRO A 184 -18.06 -20.44 -4.94
C PRO A 184 -17.31 -19.50 -5.91
N ASP A 185 -17.80 -18.27 -6.04
CA ASP A 185 -17.30 -17.27 -6.99
C ASP A 185 -17.82 -15.86 -6.65
N VAL A 186 -17.35 -14.87 -7.40
CA VAL A 186 -17.89 -13.51 -7.38
C VAL A 186 -18.19 -13.05 -8.81
N ALA A 187 -19.48 -12.88 -9.09
CA ALA A 187 -19.97 -12.40 -10.37
C ALA A 187 -19.98 -10.86 -10.43
N THR A 188 -20.45 -10.20 -9.36
CA THR A 188 -20.49 -8.74 -9.30
C THR A 188 -20.05 -8.20 -7.95
N TYR A 189 -19.34 -7.07 -7.95
CA TYR A 189 -19.08 -6.26 -6.77
C TYR A 189 -19.73 -4.89 -6.93
N GLN A 190 -20.70 -4.56 -6.10
CA GLN A 190 -21.34 -3.24 -6.08
C GLN A 190 -20.87 -2.42 -4.88
N LEU A 191 -20.17 -1.32 -5.14
CA LEU A 191 -19.88 -0.30 -4.13
C LEU A 191 -21.14 0.57 -3.92
N LYS A 192 -21.74 0.47 -2.73
CA LYS A 192 -22.92 1.27 -2.34
C LYS A 192 -22.52 2.61 -1.75
N ARG A 193 -21.39 2.66 -1.05
CA ARG A 193 -20.79 3.89 -0.50
C ARG A 193 -19.27 3.71 -0.39
N PRO A 194 -18.47 4.76 -0.65
CA PRO A 194 -18.87 5.98 -1.36
C PRO A 194 -19.30 5.70 -2.83
N LEU A 195 -19.92 6.68 -3.49
CA LEU A 195 -20.31 6.56 -4.92
C LEU A 195 -19.34 7.38 -5.78
N PRO A 196 -19.03 6.95 -7.01
CA PRO A 196 -17.98 7.58 -7.82
C PRO A 196 -18.40 8.90 -8.50
N ASP A 197 -19.70 9.16 -8.66
CA ASP A 197 -20.22 10.34 -9.37
C ASP A 197 -20.99 11.32 -8.46
N VAL A 198 -21.44 10.88 -7.27
CA VAL A 198 -22.20 11.68 -6.30
C VAL A 198 -21.51 11.79 -4.94
N GLY A 199 -21.79 12.88 -4.22
CA GLY A 199 -21.18 13.16 -2.93
C GLY A 199 -20.03 14.15 -3.02
N ARG A 200 -19.18 14.17 -1.98
CA ARG A 200 -18.05 15.10 -1.89
C ARG A 200 -16.91 14.64 -2.81
N ALA A 201 -15.96 15.54 -3.11
CA ALA A 201 -14.87 15.23 -4.03
C ALA A 201 -14.03 14.04 -3.55
N GLU A 202 -13.74 13.96 -2.25
CA GLU A 202 -13.00 12.86 -1.66
C GLU A 202 -13.76 11.52 -1.73
N ASP A 203 -15.10 11.53 -1.66
CA ASP A 203 -15.90 10.31 -1.80
C ASP A 203 -15.77 9.74 -3.21
N LYS A 204 -15.77 10.61 -4.22
CA LYS A 204 -15.61 10.22 -5.63
C LYS A 204 -14.21 9.63 -5.88
N VAL A 205 -13.18 10.27 -5.34
CA VAL A 205 -11.78 9.79 -5.42
C VAL A 205 -11.64 8.43 -4.74
N ASN A 206 -12.15 8.29 -3.51
CA ASN A 206 -12.11 7.03 -2.76
C ASN A 206 -12.87 5.91 -3.49
N ALA A 207 -14.06 6.20 -4.03
CA ALA A 207 -14.85 5.22 -4.79
C ALA A 207 -14.13 4.77 -6.06
N ALA A 208 -13.55 5.72 -6.82
CA ALA A 208 -12.77 5.41 -8.01
C ALA A 208 -11.54 4.55 -7.68
N ALA A 209 -10.84 4.85 -6.59
CA ALA A 209 -9.68 4.08 -6.14
C ALA A 209 -10.07 2.63 -5.79
N ILE A 210 -11.16 2.42 -5.04
CA ILE A 210 -11.65 1.08 -4.68
C ILE A 210 -12.02 0.27 -5.93
N LEU A 211 -12.80 0.85 -6.84
CA LEU A 211 -13.25 0.15 -8.04
C LEU A 211 -12.10 -0.14 -9.01
N ALA A 212 -11.17 0.81 -9.18
CA ALA A 212 -9.99 0.62 -10.02
C ALA A 212 -9.12 -0.53 -9.49
N THR A 213 -8.86 -0.58 -8.19
CA THR A 213 -8.08 -1.67 -7.60
C THR A 213 -8.83 -3.01 -7.74
N LEU A 214 -10.13 -3.08 -7.46
CA LEU A 214 -10.91 -4.32 -7.62
C LEU A 214 -10.97 -4.83 -9.06
N SER A 215 -10.95 -3.93 -10.05
CA SER A 215 -10.90 -4.33 -11.47
C SER A 215 -9.61 -5.08 -11.84
N SER A 216 -8.55 -4.99 -11.03
CA SER A 216 -7.31 -5.76 -11.24
C SER A 216 -7.47 -7.25 -10.95
N LEU A 217 -8.52 -7.67 -10.24
CA LEU A 217 -8.77 -9.07 -9.90
C LEU A 217 -9.27 -9.91 -11.09
N GLY A 218 -9.70 -9.27 -12.17
CA GLY A 218 -10.15 -9.97 -13.37
C GLY A 218 -10.74 -9.04 -14.42
N SER A 219 -10.91 -9.57 -15.64
CA SER A 219 -11.60 -8.85 -16.71
C SER A 219 -13.00 -8.45 -16.24
N SER A 220 -13.27 -7.14 -16.21
CA SER A 220 -14.49 -6.59 -15.65
C SER A 220 -14.94 -5.34 -16.37
N SER A 221 -16.24 -5.03 -16.25
CA SER A 221 -16.83 -3.78 -16.72
C SER A 221 -17.57 -3.09 -15.58
N ALA A 222 -17.39 -1.76 -15.48
CA ALA A 222 -18.18 -0.93 -14.58
C ALA A 222 -19.54 -0.60 -15.20
N ASP A 223 -20.62 -0.93 -14.52
CA ASP A 223 -21.99 -0.73 -14.97
C ASP A 223 -22.93 -0.29 -13.81
N GLY A 224 -24.23 -0.25 -14.12
CA GLY A 224 -25.29 0.06 -13.17
C GLY A 224 -25.42 1.56 -12.84
N SER A 225 -26.30 1.86 -11.88
CA SER A 225 -26.47 3.22 -11.38
C SER A 225 -25.15 3.70 -10.79
N HIS A 226 -24.75 4.93 -11.11
CA HIS A 226 -23.51 5.53 -10.64
C HIS A 226 -22.23 4.81 -11.10
N THR A 227 -22.29 3.90 -12.09
CA THR A 227 -21.13 3.11 -12.52
C THR A 227 -20.39 2.42 -11.36
N SER A 228 -21.13 2.09 -10.30
CA SER A 228 -20.56 1.62 -9.02
C SER A 228 -20.60 0.11 -8.87
N THR A 229 -21.02 -0.61 -9.91
CA THR A 229 -21.02 -2.06 -9.97
C THR A 229 -19.95 -2.54 -10.94
N LEU A 230 -19.05 -3.40 -10.49
CA LEU A 230 -18.15 -4.17 -11.34
C LEU A 230 -18.79 -5.52 -11.63
N THR A 231 -18.93 -5.84 -12.90
CA THR A 231 -19.34 -7.17 -13.38
C THR A 231 -18.11 -7.88 -13.94
N PHE A 232 -17.75 -9.03 -13.35
CA PHE A 232 -16.59 -9.81 -13.77
C PHE A 232 -16.97 -10.81 -14.86
N THR A 233 -16.15 -10.95 -15.89
CA THR A 233 -16.36 -11.90 -17.00
C THR A 233 -15.03 -12.53 -17.43
N PRO A 234 -14.74 -13.79 -17.05
CA PRO A 234 -15.57 -14.68 -16.20
C PRO A 234 -15.64 -14.21 -14.74
N ALA A 235 -16.57 -14.78 -13.96
CA ALA A 235 -16.65 -14.57 -12.51
C ALA A 235 -15.33 -14.93 -11.81
N VAL A 236 -15.00 -14.24 -10.73
CA VAL A 236 -13.77 -14.49 -9.97
C VAL A 236 -13.94 -15.75 -9.13
N THR A 237 -13.22 -16.81 -9.48
CA THR A 237 -13.25 -18.11 -8.77
C THR A 237 -12.03 -18.32 -7.88
N ALA A 238 -11.01 -17.46 -7.99
CA ALA A 238 -9.83 -17.52 -7.13
C ALA A 238 -10.23 -17.18 -5.68
N GLN A 239 -9.91 -18.07 -4.75
CA GLN A 239 -10.17 -17.86 -3.31
C GLN A 239 -9.20 -16.84 -2.71
N ASP A 240 -9.62 -16.16 -1.65
CA ASP A 240 -8.84 -15.18 -0.90
C ASP A 240 -8.26 -14.06 -1.79
N SER A 241 -9.06 -13.60 -2.77
CA SER A 241 -8.65 -12.56 -3.71
C SER A 241 -8.73 -11.19 -3.05
N CYS A 242 -7.61 -10.75 -2.48
CA CYS A 242 -7.50 -9.48 -1.76
C CYS A 242 -6.75 -8.44 -2.57
N VAL A 243 -7.26 -7.21 -2.52
CA VAL A 243 -6.59 -6.03 -3.07
C VAL A 243 -6.64 -4.88 -2.08
N ASP A 244 -5.67 -3.97 -2.15
CA ASP A 244 -5.61 -2.79 -1.30
C ASP A 244 -5.53 -1.49 -2.08
N THR A 245 -6.00 -0.43 -1.44
CA THR A 245 -5.98 0.93 -1.96
C THR A 245 -5.89 1.91 -0.81
N TYR A 246 -5.67 3.17 -1.12
CA TYR A 246 -5.63 4.24 -0.12
C TYR A 246 -6.88 5.10 -0.22
N VAL A 247 -7.51 5.34 0.92
CA VAL A 247 -8.68 6.24 1.02
C VAL A 247 -8.36 7.39 1.95
N VAL A 248 -8.83 8.58 1.59
CA VAL A 248 -8.59 9.81 2.36
C VAL A 248 -9.86 10.23 3.07
N ILE A 249 -9.75 10.53 4.37
CA ILE A 249 -10.86 10.97 5.21
C ILE A 249 -10.50 12.33 5.82
N PRO A 250 -10.91 13.44 5.16
CA PRO A 250 -10.62 14.78 5.65
C PRO A 250 -11.42 15.08 6.92
N ILE A 251 -10.77 15.76 7.86
CA ILE A 251 -11.41 16.34 9.03
C ILE A 251 -12.10 17.64 8.61
N HIS A 252 -13.34 17.81 9.03
CA HIS A 252 -14.10 19.02 8.75
C HIS A 252 -14.32 19.81 10.02
N ASN A 253 -13.89 21.08 10.01
CA ASN A 253 -14.06 22.04 11.11
C ASN A 253 -13.49 21.55 12.44
N GLY A 254 -12.38 20.80 12.43
CA GLY A 254 -11.78 20.25 13.65
C GLY A 254 -12.65 19.20 14.36
N HIS A 255 -13.64 18.64 13.69
CA HIS A 255 -14.52 17.63 14.24
C HIS A 255 -14.30 16.26 13.61
N PRO A 256 -14.50 15.15 14.37
CA PRO A 256 -14.37 13.81 13.84
C PRO A 256 -15.24 13.59 12.60
N THR A 257 -14.63 13.11 11.52
CA THR A 257 -15.33 12.82 10.27
C THR A 257 -15.53 11.34 10.11
N ARG A 258 -16.77 10.94 9.80
CA ARG A 258 -17.17 9.54 9.65
C ARG A 258 -17.38 9.23 8.18
N LYS A 259 -16.71 8.20 7.68
CA LYS A 259 -16.93 7.67 6.33
C LYS A 259 -17.41 6.22 6.41
N PHE A 260 -18.31 5.89 5.51
CA PHE A 260 -18.90 4.55 5.39
C PHE A 260 -18.49 3.95 4.06
N PHE A 261 -17.92 2.75 4.12
CA PHE A 261 -17.62 1.90 2.99
C PHE A 261 -18.63 0.76 3.03
N LYS A 262 -19.44 0.63 1.98
CA LYS A 262 -20.51 -0.36 1.91
C LYS A 262 -20.46 -1.05 0.58
N SER A 263 -20.52 -2.36 0.58
CA SER A 263 -20.54 -3.18 -0.62
C SER A 263 -21.73 -4.13 -0.62
N ILE A 264 -22.10 -4.58 -1.82
CA ILE A 264 -22.91 -5.77 -2.03
C ILE A 264 -22.19 -6.61 -3.06
N VAL A 265 -21.87 -7.85 -2.72
CA VAL A 265 -21.24 -8.81 -3.62
C VAL A 265 -22.26 -9.88 -3.98
N THR A 266 -22.33 -10.24 -5.26
CA THR A 266 -23.27 -11.25 -5.77
C THR A 266 -22.50 -12.37 -6.44
N GLN A 267 -22.84 -13.59 -6.08
CA GLN A 267 -22.32 -14.85 -6.62
C GLN A 267 -23.14 -15.26 -7.86
N THR A 268 -22.60 -16.14 -8.71
CA THR A 268 -23.30 -16.61 -9.93
C THR A 268 -24.58 -17.39 -9.61
N ASN A 269 -24.64 -18.04 -8.44
CA ASN A 269 -25.84 -18.74 -7.96
C ASN A 269 -26.94 -17.81 -7.39
N GLY A 270 -26.71 -16.49 -7.40
CA GLY A 270 -27.62 -15.48 -6.86
C GLY A 270 -27.44 -15.17 -5.36
N GLY A 271 -26.52 -15.86 -4.68
CA GLY A 271 -26.11 -15.56 -3.31
C GLY A 271 -25.57 -14.14 -3.20
N ARG A 272 -25.87 -13.48 -2.07
CA ARG A 272 -25.49 -12.08 -1.84
C ARG A 272 -24.88 -11.90 -0.47
N ASP A 273 -23.86 -11.07 -0.44
CA ASP A 273 -23.15 -10.63 0.75
C ASP A 273 -23.14 -9.10 0.80
N ALA A 274 -23.32 -8.52 1.98
CA ALA A 274 -23.46 -7.08 2.15
C ALA A 274 -22.66 -6.58 3.35
N ASP A 275 -21.47 -6.04 3.07
CA ASP A 275 -20.58 -5.53 4.10
C ASP A 275 -20.69 -4.03 4.31
N SER A 276 -20.36 -3.62 5.53
CA SER A 276 -20.28 -2.21 5.89
C SER A 276 -19.15 -1.99 6.87
N LEU A 277 -18.19 -1.16 6.48
CA LEU A 277 -17.13 -0.62 7.31
C LEU A 277 -17.37 0.86 7.58
N ARG A 278 -17.19 1.29 8.83
CA ARG A 278 -17.17 2.70 9.22
C ARG A 278 -15.78 3.08 9.71
N ILE A 279 -15.21 4.12 9.14
CA ILE A 279 -13.93 4.69 9.59
C ILE A 279 -14.20 6.11 10.11
N ILE A 280 -13.67 6.41 11.28
CA ILE A 280 -13.76 7.71 11.94
C ILE A 280 -12.37 8.30 11.99
N CYS A 281 -12.15 9.40 11.28
CA CYS A 281 -10.94 10.20 11.41
C CYS A 281 -11.14 11.26 12.50
N THR A 282 -10.27 11.29 13.50
CA THR A 282 -10.26 12.29 14.57
C THR A 282 -9.06 13.23 14.44
N PRO A 283 -9.18 14.50 14.86
CA PRO A 283 -8.03 15.38 15.02
C PRO A 283 -7.00 14.85 16.02
#